data_AF-A0A3D5NS82-F1
#
_entry.id   AF-A0A3D5NS82-F1
#
_cell.length_a   1.000
_cell.length_b   1.000
_cell.length_c   1.000
_cell.angle_alpha   90.00
_cell.angle_beta   90.00
_cell.angle_gamma   90.00
#
_symmetry.space_group_name_H-M   'P 1'
#
loop_
_entity.id
_entity.type
_entity.pdbx_description
1 polymer ?
#
loop_
_entity_poly.entity_id
_entity_poly.type
_entity_poly.pdbx_seq_one_letter_code
_entity_poly.pdbx_strand_id
1 'polypeptide(L)'
;LGPGTTGIGNTMSPKYVNLSKIVDIDPKPPVIWFRGIEDKIVSDNSYSDVGLLGKLRILPGWPGDEVYPPQPMVSQTRNVFEKYRDNGGEFKEIIFEKSGHSPQIEEPEKFVLEYETFLNHL
;
A
#
# COMPACT_ATOMS: atom_id res chain seq x y z
N LEU A 1 -14.70 -16.05 0.39
CA LEU A 1 -13.44 -16.40 1.09
C LEU A 1 -13.05 -15.21 1.97
N GLY A 2 -12.43 -15.44 3.11
CA GLY A 2 -12.02 -14.36 4.00
C GLY A 2 -11.12 -14.85 5.13
N PRO A 3 -10.57 -13.92 5.93
CA PRO A 3 -9.76 -14.27 7.10
C PRO A 3 -10.52 -15.20 8.05
N GLY A 4 -9.79 -16.10 8.71
CA GLY A 4 -10.32 -16.93 9.80
C GLY A 4 -10.46 -16.12 11.10
N THR A 5 -10.33 -16.79 12.24
CA THR A 5 -10.25 -16.16 13.56
C THR A 5 -8.87 -16.29 14.21
N THR A 6 -7.99 -17.13 13.68
CA THR A 6 -6.60 -17.33 14.12
C THR A 6 -5.59 -17.26 12.96
N GLY A 7 -4.32 -16.99 13.26
CA GLY A 7 -3.23 -16.90 12.28
C GLY A 7 -2.89 -15.47 11.84
N ILE A 8 -1.65 -15.28 11.36
CA ILE A 8 -1.10 -13.95 11.06
C ILE A 8 -1.82 -13.23 9.92
N GLY A 9 -2.39 -13.95 8.96
CA GLY A 9 -3.17 -13.33 7.87
C GLY A 9 -4.36 -12.49 8.37
N ASN A 10 -4.91 -12.81 9.54
CA ASN A 10 -6.01 -12.05 10.11
C ASN A 10 -5.57 -10.67 10.61
N THR A 11 -4.30 -10.50 11.01
CA THR A 11 -3.76 -9.21 11.47
C THR A 11 -3.57 -8.22 10.33
N MET A 12 -3.71 -8.65 9.07
CA MET A 12 -3.64 -7.78 7.90
C MET A 12 -4.99 -7.66 7.19
N SER A 13 -6.01 -8.34 7.71
CA SER A 13 -7.33 -8.35 7.08
C SER A 13 -8.15 -7.11 7.48
N PRO A 14 -8.89 -6.51 6.54
CA PRO A 14 -9.77 -5.37 6.81
C PRO A 14 -10.92 -5.70 7.79
N LYS A 15 -11.22 -6.98 8.00
CA LYS A 15 -12.20 -7.42 9.02
C LYS A 15 -11.77 -7.10 10.45
N TYR A 16 -10.46 -7.07 10.72
CA TYR A 16 -9.92 -6.94 12.08
C TYR A 16 -8.97 -5.75 12.23
N VAL A 17 -8.39 -5.26 11.14
CA VAL A 17 -7.43 -4.17 11.14
C VAL A 17 -7.91 -3.05 10.24
N ASN A 18 -7.89 -1.84 10.80
CA ASN A 18 -8.14 -0.61 10.05
C ASN A 18 -7.06 0.42 10.41
N LEU A 19 -6.16 0.65 9.45
CA LEU A 19 -5.06 1.61 9.57
C LEU A 19 -5.43 3.02 9.07
N SER A 20 -6.64 3.22 8.52
CA SER A 20 -7.06 4.52 8.00
C SER A 20 -7.17 5.59 9.09
N LYS A 21 -7.16 5.20 10.37
CA LYS A 21 -7.18 6.13 11.52
C LYS A 21 -5.92 6.98 11.66
N ILE A 22 -4.86 6.71 10.88
CA ILE A 22 -3.70 7.59 10.79
C ILE A 22 -4.11 9.05 10.47
N VAL A 23 -5.21 9.24 9.72
CA VAL A 23 -5.77 10.55 9.38
C VAL A 23 -6.24 11.37 10.58
N ASP A 24 -6.38 10.76 11.75
CA ASP A 24 -6.86 11.40 12.98
C ASP A 24 -5.72 11.66 14.00
N ILE A 25 -4.48 11.23 13.72
CA ILE A 25 -3.33 11.41 14.63
C ILE A 25 -3.05 12.90 14.88
N ASP A 26 -2.71 13.25 16.13
CA ASP A 26 -2.34 14.61 16.55
C ASP A 26 -1.17 14.52 17.57
N PRO A 27 -0.04 15.24 17.39
CA PRO A 27 0.27 16.13 16.25
C PRO A 27 0.39 15.35 14.93
N LYS A 28 0.27 16.03 13.78
CA LYS A 28 0.44 15.42 12.44
C LYS A 28 1.92 15.24 12.09
N PRO A 29 2.57 14.07 12.29
CA PRO A 29 3.92 13.89 11.77
C PRO A 29 3.92 13.95 10.24
N PRO A 30 4.89 14.58 9.59
CA PRO A 30 5.05 14.45 8.15
C PRO A 30 5.35 12.98 7.79
N VAL A 31 4.83 12.54 6.65
CA VAL A 31 4.94 11.15 6.17
C VAL A 31 5.73 11.09 4.87
N ILE A 32 6.65 10.14 4.76
CA ILE A 32 7.27 9.77 3.47
C ILE A 32 6.84 8.36 3.09
N TRP A 33 6.42 8.19 1.84
CA TRP A 33 6.01 6.90 1.29
C TRP A 33 6.87 6.56 0.08
N PHE A 34 7.70 5.53 0.24
CA PHE A 34 8.53 4.98 -0.83
C PHE A 34 7.83 3.81 -1.50
N ARG A 35 7.83 3.76 -2.84
CA ARG A 35 7.37 2.59 -3.60
C ARG A 35 8.05 2.46 -4.96
N GLY A 36 8.23 1.22 -5.40
CA GLY A 36 8.58 0.91 -6.79
C GLY A 36 7.37 0.95 -7.72
N ILE A 37 7.59 1.17 -9.01
CA ILE A 37 6.54 1.01 -10.03
C ILE A 37 6.39 -0.44 -10.49
N GLU A 38 7.43 -1.25 -10.34
CA GLU A 38 7.45 -2.65 -10.79
C GLU A 38 7.04 -3.63 -9.69
N ASP A 39 6.49 -3.13 -8.57
CA ASP A 39 6.07 -3.94 -7.44
C ASP A 39 4.89 -4.87 -7.84
N LYS A 40 5.14 -6.19 -7.81
CA LYS A 40 4.14 -7.22 -8.11
C LYS A 40 3.45 -7.77 -6.85
N ILE A 41 3.91 -7.38 -5.67
CA ILE A 41 3.42 -7.81 -4.36
C ILE A 41 2.44 -6.77 -3.81
N VAL A 42 2.83 -5.49 -3.77
CA VAL A 42 1.98 -4.38 -3.33
C VAL A 42 1.69 -3.45 -4.51
N SER A 43 0.64 -3.76 -5.25
CA SER A 43 0.17 -2.95 -6.38
C SER A 43 -1.32 -3.11 -6.61
N ASP A 44 -1.89 -2.21 -7.40
CA ASP A 44 -3.30 -2.31 -7.80
C ASP A 44 -3.59 -3.54 -8.68
N ASN A 45 -2.53 -4.18 -9.20
CA ASN A 45 -2.58 -5.43 -9.95
C ASN A 45 -1.62 -6.46 -9.31
N SER A 46 -1.65 -6.59 -7.98
CA SER A 46 -0.82 -7.56 -7.27
C SER A 46 -1.12 -9.01 -7.68
N TYR A 47 -0.08 -9.77 -8.04
CA TYR A 47 -0.23 -11.19 -8.35
C TYR A 47 -0.47 -12.05 -7.09
N SER A 48 -0.29 -11.46 -5.90
CA SER A 48 -0.64 -12.09 -4.63
C SER A 48 -2.13 -11.90 -4.27
N ASP A 49 -2.86 -11.09 -5.03
CA ASP A 49 -4.28 -10.88 -4.83
C ASP A 49 -5.14 -11.95 -5.51
N VAL A 50 -5.88 -12.69 -4.69
CA VAL A 50 -6.82 -13.73 -5.11
C VAL A 50 -7.93 -13.16 -6.01
N GLY A 51 -8.36 -11.91 -5.78
CA GLY A 51 -9.33 -11.22 -6.62
C GLY A 51 -8.79 -11.02 -8.05
N LEU A 52 -7.54 -10.55 -8.18
CA LEU A 52 -6.88 -10.42 -9.47
C LEU A 52 -6.68 -11.77 -10.17
N LEU A 53 -6.20 -12.79 -9.47
CA LEU A 53 -6.02 -14.13 -10.05
C LEU A 53 -7.35 -14.73 -10.55
N GLY A 54 -8.44 -14.47 -9.83
CA GLY A 54 -9.79 -14.81 -10.26
C GLY A 54 -10.19 -14.08 -11.54
N LYS A 55 -9.96 -12.76 -11.59
CA LYS A 55 -10.24 -11.92 -12.77
C LYS A 55 -9.44 -12.35 -14.01
N LEU A 56 -8.19 -12.77 -13.82
CA LEU A 56 -7.34 -13.34 -14.87
C LEU A 56 -7.71 -14.77 -15.26
N ARG A 57 -8.74 -15.36 -14.64
CA ARG A 57 -9.21 -16.74 -14.85
C ARG A 57 -8.17 -17.81 -14.48
N ILE A 58 -7.18 -17.45 -13.67
CA ILE A 58 -6.17 -18.38 -13.15
C ILE A 58 -6.76 -19.20 -12.01
N LEU A 59 -7.64 -18.60 -11.19
CA LEU A 59 -8.30 -19.26 -10.07
C LEU A 59 -9.73 -19.70 -10.44
N PRO A 60 -10.00 -21.01 -10.59
CA PRO A 60 -11.35 -21.51 -10.85
C PRO A 60 -12.31 -21.21 -9.70
N GLY A 61 -13.58 -20.90 -10.02
CA GLY A 61 -14.63 -20.69 -9.02
C GLY A 61 -14.60 -19.32 -8.33
N TRP A 62 -13.82 -18.36 -8.82
CA TRP A 62 -13.90 -16.97 -8.35
C TRP A 62 -15.30 -16.37 -8.65
N PRO A 63 -15.95 -15.73 -7.66
CA PRO A 63 -17.38 -15.36 -7.75
C PRO A 63 -17.68 -14.10 -8.58
N GLY A 64 -16.66 -13.45 -9.15
CA GLY A 64 -16.81 -12.22 -9.92
C GLY A 64 -16.48 -10.95 -9.12
N ASP A 65 -16.33 -9.84 -9.86
CA ASP A 65 -15.92 -8.54 -9.34
C ASP A 65 -16.90 -7.99 -8.28
N GLU A 66 -18.19 -8.25 -8.42
CA GLU A 66 -19.21 -7.75 -7.47
C GLU A 66 -19.09 -8.36 -6.07
N VAL A 67 -18.52 -9.56 -5.96
CA VAL A 67 -18.43 -10.30 -4.69
C VAL A 67 -17.02 -10.28 -4.12
N TYR A 68 -16.00 -10.39 -4.97
CA TYR A 68 -14.61 -10.41 -4.53
C TYR A 68 -13.67 -9.71 -5.52
N PRO A 69 -13.77 -8.38 -5.65
CA PRO A 69 -12.97 -7.63 -6.61
C PRO A 69 -11.47 -7.64 -6.24
N PRO A 70 -10.58 -7.38 -7.22
CA PRO A 70 -9.19 -7.12 -6.92
C PRO A 70 -9.01 -5.94 -5.95
N GLN A 71 -7.97 -5.98 -5.12
CA GLN A 71 -7.62 -4.93 -4.16
C GLN A 71 -6.69 -3.87 -4.79
N PRO A 72 -7.14 -2.61 -4.93
CA PRO A 72 -6.31 -1.54 -5.46
C PRO A 72 -5.37 -0.96 -4.38
N MET A 73 -4.34 -1.70 -4.00
CA MET A 73 -3.48 -1.43 -2.82
C MET A 73 -2.80 -0.05 -2.82
N VAL A 74 -2.25 0.37 -3.96
CA VAL A 74 -1.55 1.64 -4.10
C VAL A 74 -2.56 2.79 -4.10
N SER A 75 -3.66 2.65 -4.84
CA SER A 75 -4.71 3.66 -4.87
C SER A 75 -5.40 3.82 -3.51
N GLN A 76 -5.64 2.73 -2.78
CA GLN A 76 -6.17 2.77 -1.41
C GLN A 76 -5.23 3.50 -0.45
N THR A 77 -3.93 3.18 -0.49
CA THR A 77 -2.91 3.83 0.34
C THR A 77 -2.85 5.33 0.04
N ARG A 78 -2.83 5.70 -1.24
CA ARG A 78 -2.84 7.11 -1.66
C ARG A 78 -4.08 7.84 -1.16
N ASN A 79 -5.27 7.25 -1.27
CA ASN A 79 -6.50 7.86 -0.76
C ASN A 79 -6.44 8.14 0.75
N VAL A 80 -5.79 7.28 1.54
CA VAL A 80 -5.59 7.53 2.98
C VAL A 80 -4.63 8.71 3.20
N PHE A 81 -3.53 8.80 2.46
CA PHE A 81 -2.58 9.92 2.59
C PHE A 81 -3.11 11.24 2.05
N GLU A 82 -3.91 11.22 0.99
CA GLU A 82 -4.63 12.39 0.49
C GLU A 82 -5.59 12.92 1.57
N LYS A 83 -6.35 12.02 2.23
CA LYS A 83 -7.18 12.41 3.39
C LYS A 83 -6.34 12.89 4.59
N TYR A 84 -5.17 12.30 4.81
CA TYR A 84 -4.23 12.77 5.84
C TYR A 84 -3.82 14.23 5.57
N ARG A 85 -3.54 14.57 4.31
CA ARG A 85 -3.25 15.93 3.85
C ARG A 85 -4.45 16.86 4.00
N ASP A 86 -5.64 16.43 3.62
CA ASP A 86 -6.87 17.21 3.78
C ASP A 86 -7.17 17.53 5.26
N ASN A 87 -6.73 16.65 6.17
CA ASN A 87 -6.82 16.84 7.63
C ASN A 87 -5.63 17.64 8.22
N GLY A 88 -4.86 18.34 7.39
CA GLY A 88 -3.77 19.24 7.81
C GLY A 88 -2.43 18.55 8.05
N GLY A 89 -2.27 17.29 7.67
CA GLY A 89 -0.98 16.62 7.63
C GLY A 89 -0.21 16.88 6.33
N GLU A 90 1.02 16.37 6.27
CA GLU A 90 1.83 16.41 5.06
C GLU A 90 2.31 15.00 4.71
N PHE A 91 2.34 14.68 3.42
CA PHE A 91 3.00 13.47 2.95
C PHE A 91 3.75 13.68 1.63
N LYS A 92 4.83 12.93 1.43
CA LYS A 92 5.62 12.89 0.20
C LYS A 92 5.62 11.48 -0.37
N GLU A 93 5.12 11.30 -1.59
CA GLU A 93 5.24 10.05 -2.34
C GLU A 93 6.52 10.06 -3.18
N ILE A 94 7.39 9.07 -2.97
CA ILE A 94 8.62 8.86 -3.74
C ILE A 94 8.46 7.60 -4.57
N ILE A 95 8.49 7.79 -5.89
CA ILE A 95 8.34 6.72 -6.86
C ILE A 95 9.73 6.31 -7.38
N PHE A 96 10.01 5.02 -7.34
CA PHE A 96 11.21 4.40 -7.86
C PHE A 96 10.91 3.69 -9.18
N GLU A 97 11.28 4.35 -10.28
CA GLU A 97 10.96 3.93 -11.65
C GLU A 97 11.65 2.63 -12.07
N LYS A 98 12.72 2.20 -11.36
CA LYS A 98 13.49 1.00 -11.68
C LYS A 98 13.43 -0.05 -10.58
N SER A 99 12.51 0.11 -9.62
CA SER A 99 12.39 -0.76 -8.46
C SER A 99 11.05 -1.48 -8.43
N GLY A 100 11.07 -2.69 -7.89
CA GLY A 100 9.91 -3.44 -7.45
C GLY A 100 9.57 -3.20 -5.99
N HIS A 101 9.47 -4.29 -5.22
CA HIS A 101 8.95 -4.27 -3.85
C HIS A 101 9.94 -3.69 -2.82
N SER A 102 11.22 -3.59 -3.14
CA SER A 102 12.26 -3.21 -2.17
C SER A 102 13.14 -2.09 -2.72
N PRO A 103 12.57 -0.88 -2.95
CA PRO A 103 13.29 0.25 -3.52
C PRO A 103 14.55 0.65 -2.73
N GLN A 104 14.56 0.47 -1.42
CA GLN A 104 15.73 0.71 -0.58
C GLN A 104 16.91 -0.24 -0.84
N ILE A 105 16.67 -1.40 -1.45
CA ILE A 105 17.70 -2.37 -1.84
C ILE A 105 18.05 -2.19 -3.33
N GLU A 106 17.05 -1.89 -4.16
CA GLU A 106 17.17 -1.84 -5.62
C GLU A 106 17.75 -0.52 -6.14
N GLU A 107 17.41 0.61 -5.50
CA GLU A 107 17.94 1.96 -5.80
C GLU A 107 18.41 2.66 -4.50
N PRO A 108 19.41 2.10 -3.80
CA PRO A 108 19.80 2.54 -2.45
C PRO A 108 20.28 4.00 -2.40
N GLU A 109 20.98 4.49 -3.42
CA GLU A 109 21.48 5.87 -3.45
C GLU A 109 20.32 6.88 -3.50
N LYS A 110 19.30 6.59 -4.31
CA LYS A 110 18.10 7.43 -4.39
C LYS A 110 17.29 7.36 -3.10
N PHE A 111 17.18 6.17 -2.50
CA PHE A 111 16.50 6.01 -1.21
C PHE A 111 17.18 6.85 -0.13
N VAL A 112 18.50 6.74 0.03
CA VAL A 112 19.26 7.51 1.02
C VAL A 112 19.10 9.01 0.77
N LEU A 113 19.26 9.47 -0.48
CA LEU A 113 19.10 10.88 -0.83
C LEU A 113 17.71 11.42 -0.45
N GLU A 114 16.64 10.74 -0.84
CA GLU A 114 15.27 11.19 -0.57
C GLU A 114 14.93 11.12 0.92
N TYR A 115 15.43 10.11 1.63
CA TYR A 115 15.28 9.95 3.07
C TYR A 115 16.01 11.05 3.85
N GLU A 116 17.28 11.31 3.55
CA GLU A 116 18.07 12.39 4.17
C GLU A 116 17.47 13.77 3.84
N THR A 117 17.03 13.97 2.59
CA THR A 117 16.32 15.19 2.21
C THR A 117 15.07 15.37 3.07
N PHE A 118 14.26 14.33 3.22
CA PHE A 118 13.05 14.39 4.05
C PHE A 118 13.37 14.72 5.51
N LEU A 119 14.37 14.06 6.10
CA LEU A 119 14.78 14.32 7.50
C LEU A 119 15.26 15.76 7.73
N ASN A 120 15.97 16.35 6.76
CA ASN A 120 16.46 17.73 6.85
C ASN A 120 15.35 18.79 6.69
N HIS A 121 14.13 18.39 6.33
CA HIS A 121 12.95 19.27 6.21
C HIS A 121 11.92 19.06 7.36
N LEU A 122 12.26 18.24 8.36
CA LEU A 122 11.49 18.06 9.60
C LEU A 122 11.81 19.17 10.62
#